data_AF-A0A2D1UAM2-F1
#
_entry.id   AF-A0A2D1UAM2-F1
#
_cell.length_a   1.000
_cell.length_b   1.000
_cell.length_c   1.000
_cell.angle_alpha   90.00
_cell.angle_beta   90.00
_cell.angle_gamma   90.00
#
_symmetry.space_group_name_H-M   'P 1'
#
loop_
_entity.id
_entity.type
_entity.pdbx_description
1 polymer ?
#
loop_
_entity_poly.entity_id
_entity_poly.type
_entity_poly.pdbx_seq_one_letter_code
_entity_poly.pdbx_strand_id
1 'polypeptide(L)'
;MKRSKKATNHIFIKAYTRSNFSTVEFAILKISPKWFELANQRLEAIRDFKEGVCLNNHSFWHSPLNFYKNPVGKKLPDKILPKYEDWAFITLDPEEENTFPLVETGYGPHEFIITKNGIAHFKAHGRYIGEVFLTEEFNLYKLIAKALSFVE
;
A
#
# COMPACT_ATOMS: atom_id res chain seq x y z
N MET A 1 -13.43 -4.99 -10.15
CA MET A 1 -12.35 -4.08 -9.78
C MET A 1 -11.86 -3.47 -11.07
N LYS A 2 -11.83 -2.15 -11.12
CA LYS A 2 -11.39 -1.41 -12.30
C LYS A 2 -10.52 -0.25 -11.87
N ARG A 3 -9.50 0.07 -12.67
CA ARG A 3 -8.70 1.28 -12.49
C ARG A 3 -9.61 2.51 -12.58
N SER A 4 -9.42 3.45 -11.67
CA SER A 4 -10.09 4.74 -11.67
C SER A 4 -9.11 5.85 -12.07
N LYS A 5 -9.59 6.80 -12.88
CA LYS A 5 -8.87 8.06 -13.15
C LYS A 5 -9.07 9.08 -12.02
N LYS A 6 -10.17 8.97 -11.29
CA LYS A 6 -10.50 9.81 -10.12
C LYS A 6 -9.99 9.15 -8.84
N ALA A 7 -9.65 9.96 -7.84
CA ALA A 7 -9.35 9.47 -6.51
C ALA A 7 -10.54 8.67 -5.95
N THR A 8 -10.26 7.57 -5.27
CA THR A 8 -11.25 6.71 -4.60
C THR A 8 -10.72 6.30 -3.24
N ASN A 9 -11.56 5.63 -2.44
CA ASN A 9 -11.17 5.14 -1.11
C ASN A 9 -10.30 3.86 -1.15
N HIS A 10 -9.95 3.38 -2.34
CA HIS A 10 -9.21 2.13 -2.52
C HIS A 10 -8.03 2.35 -3.46
N ILE A 11 -6.85 1.98 -3.00
CA ILE A 11 -5.63 2.01 -3.79
C ILE A 11 -5.14 0.58 -3.99
N PHE A 12 -4.98 0.20 -5.24
CA PHE A 12 -4.30 -1.04 -5.63
C PHE A 12 -2.80 -0.77 -5.67
N ILE A 13 -2.00 -1.60 -5.02
CA ILE A 13 -0.54 -1.50 -4.99
C ILE A 13 0.04 -2.88 -5.32
N LYS A 14 1.06 -2.96 -6.18
CA LYS A 14 1.82 -4.21 -6.36
C LYS A 14 2.43 -4.63 -5.04
N ALA A 15 2.51 -5.93 -4.83
CA ALA A 15 3.14 -6.49 -3.65
C ALA A 15 4.01 -7.67 -4.03
N TYR A 16 5.01 -7.92 -3.21
CA TYR A 16 5.96 -9.01 -3.38
C TYR A 16 6.35 -9.60 -2.02
N THR A 17 6.87 -10.81 -2.06
CA THR A 17 7.51 -11.45 -0.91
C THR A 17 8.86 -11.99 -1.36
N ARG A 18 9.78 -12.14 -0.40
CA ARG A 18 11.03 -12.86 -0.59
C ARG A 18 10.95 -14.31 -0.12
N SER A 19 9.78 -14.75 0.36
CA SER A 19 9.54 -16.14 0.74
C SER A 19 9.50 -17.05 -0.49
N ASN A 20 10.15 -18.22 -0.40
CA ASN A 20 10.02 -19.28 -1.41
C ASN A 20 8.77 -20.14 -1.21
N PHE A 21 8.08 -19.97 -0.07
CA PHE A 21 6.96 -20.82 0.34
C PHE A 21 5.60 -20.13 0.23
N SER A 22 5.61 -18.80 0.10
CA SER A 22 4.42 -17.97 -0.01
C SER A 22 4.44 -17.13 -1.27
N THR A 23 3.25 -16.76 -1.72
CA THR A 23 3.06 -15.85 -2.84
C THR A 23 2.16 -14.70 -2.43
N VAL A 24 2.37 -13.56 -3.07
CA VAL A 24 1.54 -12.37 -2.96
C VAL A 24 1.70 -11.63 -4.28
N GLU A 25 0.62 -11.03 -4.76
CA GLU A 25 0.68 -10.31 -6.05
C GLU A 25 0.27 -8.84 -5.93
N PHE A 26 -0.59 -8.50 -4.96
CA PHE A 26 -0.99 -7.12 -4.74
C PHE A 26 -1.50 -6.90 -3.32
N ALA A 27 -1.66 -5.63 -2.99
CA ALA A 27 -2.32 -5.19 -1.78
C ALA A 27 -3.39 -4.16 -2.12
N ILE A 28 -4.44 -4.12 -1.30
CA ILE A 28 -5.48 -3.10 -1.36
C ILE A 28 -5.39 -2.27 -0.09
N LEU A 29 -5.08 -1.00 -0.24
CA LEU A 29 -5.09 -0.01 0.83
C LEU A 29 -6.44 0.70 0.84
N LYS A 30 -7.11 0.67 2.00
CA LYS A 30 -8.34 1.43 2.28
C LYS A 30 -7.97 2.77 2.89
N ILE A 31 -8.29 3.84 2.20
CA ILE A 31 -7.99 5.21 2.63
C ILE A 31 -9.27 5.96 2.99
N SER A 32 -9.12 6.90 3.92
CA SER A 32 -10.17 7.80 4.37
C SER A 32 -9.60 9.22 4.50
N PRO A 33 -10.43 10.26 4.62
CA PRO A 33 -9.95 11.62 4.90
C PRO A 33 -9.02 11.67 6.13
N LYS A 34 -9.38 10.94 7.20
CA LYS A 34 -8.55 10.81 8.40
C LYS A 34 -7.20 10.14 8.13
N TRP A 35 -7.15 9.16 7.23
CA TRP A 35 -5.88 8.54 6.84
C TRP A 35 -4.95 9.54 6.17
N PHE A 36 -5.48 10.40 5.28
CA PHE A 36 -4.70 11.46 4.64
C PHE A 36 -4.22 12.52 5.62
N GLU A 37 -5.07 12.94 6.57
CA GLU A 37 -4.69 13.86 7.64
C GLU A 37 -3.50 13.30 8.44
N LEU A 38 -3.60 12.04 8.89
CA LEU A 38 -2.51 11.36 9.61
C LEU A 38 -1.26 11.19 8.74
N ALA A 39 -1.41 10.87 7.45
CA ALA A 39 -0.29 10.74 6.53
C ALA A 39 0.45 12.08 6.35
N ASN A 40 -0.29 13.20 6.25
CA ASN A 40 0.30 14.54 6.20
C ASN A 40 1.03 14.91 7.48
N GLN A 41 0.40 14.69 8.65
CA GLN A 41 1.04 14.94 9.95
C GLN A 41 2.37 14.17 10.09
N ARG A 42 2.39 12.91 9.63
CA ARG A 42 3.61 12.09 9.62
C ARG A 42 4.67 12.63 8.68
N LEU A 43 4.31 13.06 7.47
CA LEU A 43 5.25 13.68 6.53
C LEU A 43 5.86 14.96 7.08
N GLU A 44 5.06 15.81 7.70
CA GLU A 44 5.53 17.04 8.36
C GLU A 44 6.51 16.72 9.49
N ALA A 45 6.19 15.75 10.36
CA ALA A 45 7.08 15.34 11.45
C ALA A 45 8.41 14.76 10.94
N ILE A 46 8.39 14.05 9.81
CA ILE A 46 9.59 13.45 9.21
C ILE A 46 10.49 14.51 8.55
N ARG A 47 9.91 15.62 8.08
CA ARG A 47 10.63 16.69 7.38
C ARG A 47 11.76 17.27 8.21
N ASP A 48 11.58 17.38 9.52
CA ASP A 48 12.57 17.95 10.44
C ASP A 48 13.85 17.10 10.53
N PHE A 49 13.80 15.85 10.08
CA PHE A 49 14.94 14.94 10.05
C PHE A 49 15.55 14.74 8.65
N LYS A 50 15.16 15.56 7.66
CA LYS A 50 15.62 15.40 6.27
C LYS A 50 17.14 15.46 6.12
N GLU A 51 17.78 16.38 6.84
CA GLU A 51 19.24 16.55 6.87
C GLU A 51 19.94 15.57 7.83
N GLY A 52 19.18 14.81 8.62
CA GLY A 52 19.70 13.77 9.49
C GLY A 52 20.31 12.62 8.68
N VAL A 53 21.63 12.44 8.78
CA VAL A 53 22.34 11.35 8.08
C VAL A 53 22.03 9.98 8.73
N CYS A 54 21.66 9.98 10.01
CA CYS A 54 21.41 8.76 10.79
C CYS A 54 19.95 8.28 10.78
N LEU A 55 19.04 8.98 10.08
CA LEU A 55 17.64 8.57 9.97
C LEU A 55 17.32 8.12 8.55
N ASN A 56 16.82 6.89 8.42
CA ASN A 56 16.38 6.33 7.14
C ASN A 56 14.85 6.44 6.95
N ASN A 57 14.06 6.01 7.94
CA ASN A 57 12.61 5.95 7.87
C ASN A 57 11.95 5.99 9.26
N HIS A 58 10.65 6.24 9.27
CA HIS A 58 9.77 6.03 10.42
C HIS A 58 8.77 4.91 10.10
N SER A 59 8.54 4.02 11.08
CA SER A 59 7.58 2.92 10.99
C SER A 59 6.38 3.19 11.89
N PHE A 60 5.19 3.09 11.33
CA PHE A 60 3.91 3.28 12.03
C PHE A 60 3.10 1.98 12.01
N TRP A 61 2.75 1.48 13.19
CA TRP A 61 2.12 0.18 13.37
C TRP A 61 0.59 0.30 13.36
N HIS A 62 0.03 0.63 12.21
CA HIS A 62 -1.40 0.65 11.95
C HIS A 62 -1.63 0.78 10.44
N SER A 63 -2.22 -0.26 9.84
CA SER A 63 -2.37 -0.32 8.39
C SER A 63 -3.78 -0.78 7.98
N PRO A 64 -4.53 0.06 7.26
CA PRO A 64 -5.82 -0.32 6.69
C PRO A 64 -5.63 -1.03 5.34
N LEU A 65 -4.65 -1.94 5.26
CA LEU A 65 -4.28 -2.66 4.04
C LEU A 65 -4.34 -4.16 4.27
N ASN A 66 -4.70 -4.86 3.20
CA ASN A 66 -4.66 -6.32 3.13
C ASN A 66 -3.83 -6.74 1.92
N PHE A 67 -3.16 -7.89 2.04
CA PHE A 67 -2.39 -8.51 0.96
C PHE A 67 -3.21 -9.64 0.32
N TYR A 68 -3.10 -9.79 -0.99
CA TYR A 68 -3.92 -10.72 -1.77
C TYR A 68 -3.09 -11.47 -2.79
N LYS A 69 -3.60 -12.64 -3.13
CA LYS A 69 -3.17 -13.39 -4.31
C LYS A 69 -4.10 -13.11 -5.49
N ASN A 70 -3.61 -13.35 -6.69
CA ASN A 70 -4.46 -13.38 -7.87
C ASN A 70 -5.46 -14.54 -7.78
N PRO A 71 -6.74 -14.31 -8.16
CA PRO A 71 -7.64 -15.40 -8.45
C PRO A 71 -7.08 -16.29 -9.57
N VAL A 72 -7.42 -17.58 -9.54
CA VAL A 72 -6.91 -18.57 -10.50
C VAL A 72 -7.12 -18.11 -11.96
N GLY A 73 -6.05 -18.13 -12.75
CA GLY A 73 -6.07 -17.71 -14.16
C GLY A 73 -6.19 -16.19 -14.37
N LYS A 74 -6.09 -15.37 -13.33
CA LYS A 74 -6.06 -13.90 -13.43
C LYS A 74 -4.64 -13.37 -13.17
N LYS A 75 -4.36 -12.22 -13.77
CA LYS A 75 -3.17 -11.40 -13.51
C LYS A 75 -3.66 -9.98 -13.28
N LEU A 76 -4.13 -9.69 -12.07
CA LEU A 76 -4.75 -8.40 -11.75
C LEU A 76 -3.76 -7.23 -11.83
N PRO A 77 -2.49 -7.34 -11.36
CA PRO A 77 -1.51 -6.28 -11.54
C PRO A 77 -1.39 -5.81 -13.00
N ASP A 78 -1.24 -6.75 -13.95
CA ASP A 78 -1.10 -6.45 -15.38
C ASP A 78 -2.36 -5.81 -15.99
N LYS A 79 -3.54 -6.09 -15.44
CA LYS A 79 -4.82 -5.55 -15.92
C LYS A 79 -5.13 -4.17 -15.34
N ILE A 80 -4.74 -3.93 -14.10
CA ILE A 80 -5.10 -2.71 -13.36
C ILE A 80 -4.03 -1.63 -13.53
N LEU A 81 -2.76 -2.03 -13.59
CA LEU A 81 -1.63 -1.10 -13.61
C LEU A 81 -1.02 -1.06 -15.01
N PRO A 82 -0.89 0.13 -15.63
CA PRO A 82 -0.09 0.29 -16.82
C PRO A 82 1.35 -0.15 -16.61
N LYS A 83 2.04 -0.33 -17.73
CA LYS A 83 3.48 -0.54 -17.74
C LYS A 83 4.16 0.59 -16.94
N TYR A 84 5.01 0.22 -15.98
CA TYR A 84 5.77 1.12 -15.11
C TYR A 84 4.97 1.88 -14.03
N GLU A 85 3.72 1.51 -13.77
CA GLU A 85 3.02 1.94 -12.56
C GLU A 85 2.95 0.81 -11.54
N ASP A 86 3.16 1.16 -10.28
CA ASP A 86 3.13 0.20 -9.17
C ASP A 86 1.91 0.38 -8.26
N TRP A 87 1.13 1.44 -8.49
CA TRP A 87 -0.13 1.66 -7.80
C TRP A 87 -1.13 2.47 -8.63
N ALA A 88 -2.42 2.31 -8.34
CA ALA A 88 -3.48 3.13 -8.91
C ALA A 88 -4.71 3.18 -8.00
N PHE A 89 -5.53 4.24 -8.14
CA PHE A 89 -6.88 4.24 -7.58
C PHE A 89 -7.75 3.22 -8.30
N ILE A 90 -8.62 2.56 -7.55
CA ILE A 90 -9.55 1.55 -8.08
C ILE A 90 -10.97 1.78 -7.59
N THR A 91 -11.94 1.41 -8.41
CA THR A 91 -13.30 1.12 -7.94
C THR A 91 -13.38 -0.37 -7.63
N LEU A 92 -13.78 -0.68 -6.42
CA LEU A 92 -13.86 -2.03 -5.88
C LEU A 92 -15.19 -2.21 -5.17
N ASP A 93 -15.92 -3.24 -5.55
CA ASP A 93 -17.12 -3.65 -4.85
C ASP A 93 -16.75 -4.51 -3.63
N PRO A 94 -17.36 -4.31 -2.45
CA PRO A 94 -17.04 -5.10 -1.26
C PRO A 94 -17.27 -6.61 -1.44
N GLU A 95 -18.32 -7.03 -2.16
CA GLU A 95 -18.59 -8.44 -2.42
C GLU A 95 -17.54 -9.04 -3.35
N GLU A 96 -17.07 -8.24 -4.31
CA GLU A 96 -15.97 -8.65 -5.18
C GLU A 96 -14.64 -8.80 -4.41
N GLU A 97 -14.32 -7.88 -3.50
CA GLU A 97 -13.11 -7.97 -2.66
C GLU A 97 -13.06 -9.30 -1.88
N ASN A 98 -14.21 -9.76 -1.39
CA ASN A 98 -14.34 -11.02 -0.65
C ASN A 98 -14.04 -12.26 -1.50
N THR A 99 -14.03 -12.14 -2.83
CA THR A 99 -13.68 -13.26 -3.73
C THR A 99 -12.17 -13.43 -3.92
N PHE A 100 -11.36 -12.44 -3.52
CA PHE A 100 -9.92 -12.51 -3.70
C PHE A 100 -9.28 -13.39 -2.62
N PRO A 101 -8.38 -14.32 -3.00
CA PRO A 101 -7.66 -15.10 -2.01
C PRO A 101 -6.78 -14.19 -1.14
N LEU A 102 -7.13 -14.09 0.14
CA LEU A 102 -6.40 -13.30 1.12
C LEU A 102 -5.08 -13.98 1.47
N VAL A 103 -4.01 -13.20 1.62
CA VAL A 103 -2.75 -13.67 2.20
C VAL A 103 -2.88 -13.58 3.72
N GLU A 104 -2.77 -14.73 4.39
CA GLU A 104 -2.71 -14.76 5.86
C GLU A 104 -1.42 -14.10 6.35
N THR A 105 -1.56 -12.97 7.06
CA THR A 105 -0.47 -12.32 7.78
C THR A 105 -0.50 -12.75 9.26
N GLY A 106 0.64 -12.63 9.96
CA GLY A 106 0.73 -12.92 11.38
C GLY A 106 -0.12 -11.98 12.25
N TYR A 107 -0.19 -12.32 13.55
CA TYR A 107 -0.91 -11.53 14.55
C TYR A 107 -0.11 -10.26 14.89
N GLY A 108 -0.26 -9.22 14.07
CA GLY A 108 0.34 -7.91 14.29
C GLY A 108 -0.13 -6.89 13.26
N PRO A 109 -0.24 -5.60 13.62
CA PRO A 109 -0.58 -4.57 12.66
C PRO A 109 0.53 -4.47 11.62
N HIS A 110 0.17 -4.27 10.35
CA HIS A 110 1.19 -4.05 9.33
C HIS A 110 1.89 -2.71 9.57
N GLU A 111 3.17 -2.69 9.25
CA GLU A 111 4.02 -1.52 9.33
C GLU A 111 3.78 -0.63 8.10
N PHE A 112 3.44 0.63 8.34
CA PHE A 112 3.49 1.67 7.33
C PHE A 112 4.80 2.44 7.48
N ILE A 113 5.69 2.29 6.50
CA ILE A 113 7.04 2.82 6.55
C ILE A 113 7.11 4.04 5.64
N ILE A 114 7.64 5.15 6.16
CA ILE A 114 7.83 6.40 5.41
C ILE A 114 9.30 6.82 5.54
N THR A 115 9.99 6.94 4.41
CA THR A 115 11.36 7.45 4.36
C THR A 115 11.39 8.96 4.53
N LYS A 116 12.56 9.53 4.86
CA LYS A 116 12.74 10.99 4.96
C LYS A 116 12.45 11.77 3.67
N ASN A 117 12.44 11.08 2.53
CA ASN A 117 12.11 11.66 1.22
C ASN A 117 10.62 11.52 0.86
N GLY A 118 9.78 11.01 1.76
CA GLY A 118 8.35 10.80 1.53
C GLY A 118 8.03 9.63 0.60
N ILE A 119 8.99 8.70 0.43
CA ILE A 119 8.72 7.40 -0.19
C ILE A 119 8.15 6.48 0.88
N ALA A 120 7.05 5.81 0.57
CA ALA A 120 6.34 4.96 1.52
C ALA A 120 6.10 3.57 0.96
N HIS A 121 6.02 2.59 1.84
CA HIS A 121 5.58 1.22 1.54
C HIS A 121 4.99 0.58 2.79
N PHE A 122 4.29 -0.53 2.61
CA PHE A 122 3.76 -1.34 3.70
C PHE A 122 4.55 -2.63 3.83
N LYS A 123 4.65 -3.11 5.06
CA LYS A 123 5.28 -4.38 5.40
C LYS A 123 4.41 -5.14 6.40
N ALA A 124 4.17 -6.41 6.12
CA ALA A 124 3.54 -7.34 7.05
C ALA A 124 4.43 -8.55 7.26
N HIS A 125 4.43 -9.07 8.49
CA HIS A 125 5.05 -10.35 8.80
C HIS A 125 4.03 -11.46 8.54
N GLY A 126 4.48 -12.56 7.94
CA GLY A 126 3.67 -13.74 7.73
C GLY A 126 3.50 -14.55 9.01
N ARG A 127 2.76 -15.64 8.89
CA ARG A 127 2.51 -16.56 10.01
C ARG A 127 3.74 -17.39 10.35
N TYR A 128 4.55 -17.72 9.35
CA TYR A 128 5.76 -18.50 9.54
C TYR A 128 7.00 -17.60 9.70
N ILE A 129 7.99 -18.09 10.45
CA ILE A 129 9.22 -17.34 10.76
C ILE A 129 9.92 -16.94 9.45
N GLY A 130 10.28 -15.66 9.38
CA GLY A 130 11.01 -15.10 8.23
C GLY A 130 10.14 -14.72 7.03
N GLU A 131 8.83 -14.96 7.08
CA GLU A 131 7.93 -14.50 6.03
C GLU A 131 7.65 -13.01 6.16
N VAL A 132 7.89 -12.29 5.06
CA VAL A 132 7.63 -10.87 4.98
C VAL A 132 6.95 -10.57 3.64
N PHE A 133 5.85 -9.83 3.71
CA PHE A 133 5.11 -9.30 2.58
C PHE A 133 5.35 -7.79 2.51
N LEU A 134 5.71 -7.29 1.34
CA LEU A 134 5.96 -5.87 1.10
C LEU A 134 5.10 -5.38 -0.06
N THR A 135 4.68 -4.12 0.00
CA THR A 135 4.21 -3.43 -1.20
C THR A 135 5.40 -2.86 -1.97
N GLU A 136 5.21 -2.61 -3.27
CA GLU A 136 6.07 -1.67 -3.98
C GLU A 136 6.03 -0.29 -3.31
N GLU A 137 7.11 0.46 -3.52
CA GLU A 137 7.25 1.80 -2.99
C GLU A 137 6.43 2.81 -3.79
N PHE A 138 5.90 3.82 -3.10
CA PHE A 138 5.19 4.92 -3.73
C PHE A 138 5.53 6.26 -3.09
N ASN A 139 5.49 7.32 -3.90
CA ASN A 139 5.67 8.67 -3.40
C ASN A 139 4.38 9.16 -2.72
N LEU A 140 4.44 9.35 -1.40
CA LEU A 140 3.29 9.71 -0.58
C LEU A 140 2.81 11.14 -0.86
N TYR A 141 3.71 12.09 -1.13
CA TYR A 141 3.33 13.44 -1.56
C TYR A 141 2.51 13.42 -2.84
N LYS A 142 2.93 12.61 -3.83
CA LYS A 142 2.21 12.45 -5.11
C LYS A 142 0.84 11.80 -4.91
N LEU A 143 0.74 10.83 -4.01
CA LEU A 143 -0.52 10.18 -3.69
C LEU A 143 -1.51 11.20 -3.08
N ILE A 144 -1.06 11.98 -2.10
CA ILE A 144 -1.87 12.99 -1.41
C ILE A 144 -2.30 14.09 -2.38
N ALA A 145 -1.38 14.61 -3.19
CA ALA A 145 -1.70 15.63 -4.20
C ALA A 145 -2.77 15.15 -5.19
N LYS A 146 -2.67 13.90 -5.67
CA LYS A 146 -3.69 13.30 -6.54
C LYS A 146 -5.03 13.04 -5.85
N ALA A 147 -5.04 12.85 -4.53
CA ALA A 147 -6.28 12.68 -3.79
C ALA A 147 -7.03 14.02 -3.59
N LEU A 148 -6.28 15.11 -3.43
CA LEU A 148 -6.81 16.46 -3.24
C LEU A 148 -7.25 17.13 -4.55
N SER A 149 -6.61 16.80 -5.69
CA SER A 149 -6.83 17.44 -6.99
C SER A 149 -8.18 17.15 -7.68
N PHE A 150 -9.16 16.59 -6.97
CA PHE A 150 -10.49 16.25 -7.51
C PHE A 150 -11.64 16.63 -6.58
N VAL A 151 -11.37 17.50 -5.59
CA VAL A 151 -12.37 18.09 -4.68
C VAL A 151 -12.87 19.47 -5.19
N GLU A 152 -12.39 19.93 -6.35
CA GLU A 152 -12.86 21.14 -7.06
C GLU A 152 -13.63 20.78 -8.33
#